data_AF-A0A536G237-F1
#
_entry.id   AF-A0A536G237-F1
#
_cell.length_a   1.000
_cell.length_b   1.000
_cell.length_c   1.000
_cell.angle_alpha   90.00
_cell.angle_beta   90.00
_cell.angle_gamma   90.00
#
_symmetry.space_group_name_H-M   'P 1'
#
loop_
_entity.id
_entity.type
_entity.pdbx_description
1 polymer ?
#
loop_
_entity_poly.entity_id
_entity_poly.type
_entity_poly.pdbx_seq_one_letter_code
_entity_poly.pdbx_strand_id
1 'polypeptide(L)'
;MSITIHAVGQTARRGATFRVPNAAALLTIVEEWLAEGAVDTMRGHAPGERTAGEAEAFEASFHPAARPVRFEATDTGRLTVEAQTVPVGPGYHTFIASLLRRMGDELDIAWSPAEGENGASVAAAPPEPEPRARGVGRAVLSRATAISKTAVLSRVPGVSEDEELEPSSDPTGTFFTGNRADAERGHLGWLRSGLLAVQNARRQGGTGLHLGTPPGVRYMFDGAVATVLGPRDDAWLERALADPRAASDIWPWVADAMDARYHLNRALALLWNDVRWRPPVGDRETGVLDDVLATLRHAYPLEPGLPWPWAEWREAFVLRGQNDPATFQMLQRATTQARLRPPEPPPGVALLGQSPLPGGSQVDPAAGGLIGYRRRPVTIVHEGWALDLPGSFSEERTAEEWSGRDAGREVTLAATETAS
;
A
#
# COMPACT_ATOMS: atom_id res chain seq x y z
N MET A 1 5.16 -15.96 0.83
CA MET A 1 4.75 -15.50 -0.52
C MET A 1 4.46 -14.01 -0.44
N SER A 2 4.95 -13.23 -1.41
CA SER A 2 4.64 -11.80 -1.59
C SER A 2 3.74 -11.67 -2.83
N ILE A 3 2.85 -10.68 -2.84
CA ILE A 3 2.17 -10.22 -4.07
C ILE A 3 2.88 -8.92 -4.46
N THR A 4 3.64 -9.01 -5.55
CA THR A 4 4.43 -7.92 -6.11
C THR A 4 4.04 -7.76 -7.57
N ILE A 5 3.74 -6.53 -7.98
CA ILE A 5 3.67 -6.18 -9.41
C ILE A 5 5.10 -5.86 -9.83
N HIS A 6 5.59 -6.58 -10.85
CA HIS A 6 6.84 -6.35 -11.54
C HIS A 6 6.50 -5.98 -12.99
N ALA A 7 6.58 -4.70 -13.33
CA ALA A 7 6.25 -4.22 -14.67
C ALA A 7 7.52 -3.83 -15.42
N VAL A 8 7.73 -4.40 -16.61
CA VAL A 8 8.89 -4.10 -17.47
C VAL A 8 8.37 -3.44 -18.74
N GLY A 9 8.71 -2.18 -18.94
CA GLY A 9 8.22 -1.37 -20.06
C GLY A 9 9.34 -0.82 -20.92
N GLN A 10 9.04 -0.58 -22.20
CA GLN A 10 9.93 0.07 -23.15
C GLN A 10 9.32 1.39 -23.61
N THR A 11 10.04 2.50 -23.44
CA THR A 11 9.57 3.82 -23.94
C THR A 11 9.83 3.98 -25.44
N ALA A 12 8.89 4.63 -26.12
CA ALA A 12 9.04 4.99 -27.53
C ALA A 12 10.06 6.12 -27.75
N ARG A 13 10.49 6.27 -29.01
CA ARG A 13 11.33 7.39 -29.44
C ARG A 13 10.55 8.71 -29.35
N ARG A 14 11.13 9.74 -28.73
CA ARG A 14 10.49 11.05 -28.49
C ARG A 14 11.29 12.23 -29.08
N GLY A 15 10.60 13.36 -29.23
CA GLY A 15 11.19 14.66 -29.64
C GLY A 15 11.49 14.78 -31.14
N ALA A 16 11.93 15.97 -31.56
CA ALA A 16 12.21 16.28 -32.98
C ALA A 16 13.30 15.40 -33.61
N THR A 17 14.16 14.80 -32.78
CA THR A 17 15.24 13.90 -33.18
C THR A 17 14.91 12.42 -33.02
N PHE A 18 13.69 12.07 -32.58
CA PHE A 18 13.23 10.69 -32.35
C PHE A 18 14.25 9.84 -31.57
N ARG A 19 14.72 10.36 -30.43
CA ARG A 19 15.64 9.63 -29.56
C ARG A 19 14.89 9.00 -28.40
N VAL A 20 15.37 7.83 -27.97
CA VAL A 20 14.93 7.24 -26.71
C VAL A 20 15.51 8.07 -25.57
N PRO A 21 14.70 8.48 -24.57
CA PRO A 21 15.22 9.11 -23.36
C PRO A 21 16.26 8.22 -22.69
N ASN A 22 17.36 8.81 -22.21
CA ASN A 22 18.30 8.10 -21.33
C ASN A 22 17.68 7.89 -19.94
N ALA A 23 18.35 7.13 -19.07
CA ALA A 23 17.81 6.76 -17.76
C ALA A 23 17.37 7.98 -16.95
N ALA A 24 18.27 8.96 -16.81
CA ALA A 24 18.05 10.20 -16.10
C ALA A 24 16.82 10.98 -16.59
N ALA A 25 16.67 11.14 -17.91
CA ALA A 25 15.56 11.88 -18.50
C ALA A 25 14.24 11.12 -18.35
N LEU A 26 14.27 9.79 -18.50
CA LEU A 26 13.07 8.96 -18.33
C LEU A 26 12.55 9.04 -16.89
N LEU A 27 13.43 8.91 -15.90
CA LEU A 27 13.02 9.01 -14.49
C LEU A 27 12.48 10.40 -14.16
N THR A 28 13.11 11.48 -14.63
CA THR A 28 12.57 12.83 -14.45
C THR A 28 11.14 12.95 -15.00
N ILE A 29 10.88 12.42 -16.20
CA ILE A 29 9.53 12.43 -16.80
C ILE A 29 8.54 11.64 -15.95
N VAL A 30 8.93 10.47 -15.44
CA VAL A 30 8.08 9.64 -14.58
C VAL A 30 7.80 10.33 -13.25
N GLU A 31 8.81 10.94 -12.62
CA GLU A 31 8.68 11.69 -11.37
C GLU A 31 7.73 12.88 -11.53
N GLU A 32 7.90 13.68 -12.59
CA GLU A 32 7.02 14.81 -12.90
C GLU A 32 5.58 14.34 -13.15
N TRP A 33 5.40 13.28 -13.93
CA TRP A 33 4.08 12.70 -14.20
C TRP A 33 3.39 12.21 -12.92
N LEU A 34 4.12 11.56 -12.02
CA LEU A 34 3.62 11.12 -10.71
C LEU A 34 3.23 12.33 -9.85
N ALA A 35 4.08 13.35 -9.82
CA ALA A 35 3.85 14.59 -9.08
C ALA A 35 2.71 15.44 -9.63
N GLU A 36 2.24 15.22 -10.87
CA GLU A 36 1.04 15.88 -11.40
C GLU A 36 -0.22 15.00 -11.26
N GLY A 37 -0.07 13.68 -11.45
CA GLY A 37 -1.18 12.74 -11.58
C GLY A 37 -1.60 12.02 -10.30
N ALA A 38 -0.75 11.97 -9.27
CA ALA A 38 -0.96 11.15 -8.06
C ALA A 38 -0.78 11.93 -6.73
N VAL A 39 -0.77 13.27 -6.78
CA VAL A 39 -0.49 14.18 -5.65
C VAL A 39 -1.27 13.83 -4.38
N ASP A 40 -2.59 13.61 -4.50
CA ASP A 40 -3.45 13.37 -3.33
C ASP A 40 -3.16 12.03 -2.62
N THR A 41 -2.45 11.12 -3.30
CA THR A 41 -2.12 9.77 -2.78
C THR A 41 -0.65 9.63 -2.41
N MET A 42 0.25 10.34 -3.10
CA MET A 42 1.68 10.30 -2.83
C MET A 42 2.00 10.88 -1.45
N ARG A 43 2.75 10.11 -0.66
CA ARG A 43 3.15 10.47 0.70
C ARG A 43 4.66 10.45 0.80
N GLY A 44 5.28 11.59 0.57
CA GLY A 44 6.74 11.67 0.54
C GLY A 44 7.28 11.05 -0.75
N HIS A 45 7.47 11.91 -1.73
CA HIS A 45 8.58 11.74 -2.64
C HIS A 45 9.80 12.27 -1.88
N ALA A 46 10.68 11.38 -1.45
CA ALA A 46 12.06 11.77 -1.36
C ALA A 46 12.58 11.52 -2.78
N PRO A 47 13.04 12.54 -3.52
CA PRO A 47 13.88 12.28 -4.68
C PRO A 47 14.94 11.32 -4.16
N GLY A 48 14.88 10.06 -4.59
CA GLY A 48 15.90 9.10 -4.21
C GLY A 48 17.23 9.75 -4.55
N GLU A 49 18.21 9.65 -3.65
CA GLU A 49 19.60 9.77 -4.05
C GLU A 49 19.74 8.85 -5.26
N ARG A 50 19.80 9.44 -6.46
CA ARG A 50 19.88 8.68 -7.71
C ARG A 50 21.03 7.73 -7.52
N THR A 51 20.73 6.44 -7.47
CA THR A 51 21.79 5.46 -7.22
C THR A 51 22.67 5.49 -8.45
N ALA A 52 23.89 6.00 -8.30
CA ALA A 52 24.84 6.04 -9.39
C ALA A 52 25.29 4.59 -9.67
N GLY A 53 24.86 4.04 -10.80
CA GLY A 53 25.12 2.67 -11.25
C GLY A 53 24.78 2.53 -12.75
N GLU A 54 24.83 1.30 -13.28
CA GLU A 54 24.46 1.02 -14.69
C GLU A 54 22.97 1.28 -14.99
N ALA A 55 22.11 1.28 -13.97
CA ALA A 55 20.71 1.69 -14.04
C ALA A 55 20.41 2.74 -12.95
N GLU A 56 19.79 3.86 -13.33
CA GLU A 56 19.33 4.86 -12.37
C GLU A 56 18.00 4.42 -11.76
N ALA A 57 17.75 4.72 -10.48
CA ALA A 57 16.48 4.41 -9.82
C ALA A 57 16.04 5.48 -8.81
N PHE A 58 14.73 5.56 -8.57
CA PHE A 58 14.13 6.29 -7.45
C PHE A 58 12.99 5.49 -6.81
N GLU A 59 12.57 5.90 -5.61
CA GLU A 59 11.47 5.27 -4.86
C GLU A 59 10.34 6.28 -4.58
N ALA A 60 9.09 5.85 -4.76
CA ALA A 60 7.91 6.66 -4.44
C ALA A 60 6.98 5.97 -3.45
N SER A 61 6.61 6.68 -2.37
CA SER A 61 5.71 6.16 -1.35
C SER A 61 4.26 6.56 -1.61
N PHE A 62 3.36 5.58 -1.70
CA PHE A 62 1.92 5.80 -1.93
C PHE A 62 1.04 5.45 -0.73
N HIS A 63 1.53 4.63 0.19
CA HIS A 63 0.78 4.24 1.38
C HIS A 63 1.75 3.90 2.52
N PRO A 64 1.49 4.33 3.77
CA PRO A 64 2.42 4.13 4.89
C PRO A 64 2.67 2.66 5.25
N ALA A 65 1.72 1.77 4.98
CA ALA A 65 1.89 0.33 5.18
C ALA A 65 2.57 -0.39 4.00
N ALA A 66 2.79 0.27 2.86
CA ALA A 66 3.51 -0.31 1.73
C ALA A 66 5.00 0.03 1.82
N ARG A 67 5.83 -0.85 1.23
CA ARG A 67 7.17 -0.41 0.82
C ARG A 67 7.03 0.65 -0.29
N PRO A 68 7.99 1.59 -0.39
CA PRO A 68 8.06 2.46 -1.55
C PRO A 68 8.07 1.65 -2.84
N VAL A 69 7.40 2.15 -3.87
CA VAL A 69 7.44 1.58 -5.21
C VAL A 69 8.75 2.02 -5.85
N ARG A 70 9.55 1.06 -6.31
CA ARG A 70 10.84 1.32 -6.95
C ARG A 70 10.65 1.46 -8.45
N PHE A 71 11.21 2.52 -9.02
CA PHE A 71 11.28 2.79 -10.45
C PHE A 71 12.74 2.79 -10.86
N GLU A 72 13.10 1.98 -11.85
CA GLU A 72 14.46 1.84 -12.34
C GLU A 72 14.49 1.96 -13.85
N ALA A 73 15.42 2.76 -14.39
CA ALA A 73 15.53 3.02 -15.82
C ALA A 73 16.95 2.78 -16.32
N THR A 74 17.04 2.37 -17.58
CA THR A 74 18.30 2.22 -18.31
C THR A 74 18.43 3.27 -19.40
N ASP A 75 19.66 3.48 -19.89
CA ASP A 75 19.92 4.37 -21.03
C ASP A 75 19.33 3.88 -22.35
N THR A 76 18.85 2.63 -22.40
CA THR A 76 18.13 2.06 -23.54
C THR A 76 16.62 2.36 -23.50
N GLY A 77 16.14 3.10 -22.50
CA GLY A 77 14.72 3.43 -22.33
C GLY A 77 13.87 2.27 -21.80
N ARG A 78 14.50 1.30 -21.13
CA ARG A 78 13.77 0.31 -20.35
C ARG A 78 13.38 0.95 -19.02
N LEU A 79 12.16 0.70 -18.56
CA LEU A 79 11.65 1.07 -17.24
C LEU A 79 11.16 -0.18 -16.52
N THR A 80 11.73 -0.48 -15.36
CA THR A 80 11.29 -1.53 -14.45
C THR A 80 10.62 -0.91 -13.24
N VAL A 81 9.45 -1.44 -12.86
CA VAL A 81 8.71 -0.98 -11.68
C VAL A 81 8.39 -2.15 -10.76
N GLU A 82 8.75 -2.02 -9.49
CA GLU A 82 8.46 -3.02 -8.45
C GLU A 82 7.57 -2.45 -7.35
N ALA A 83 6.43 -3.10 -7.11
CA ALA A 83 5.46 -2.69 -6.10
C ALA A 83 4.93 -3.88 -5.28
N GLN A 84 5.31 -3.96 -3.99
CA GLN A 84 4.70 -4.90 -3.04
C GLN A 84 3.37 -4.36 -2.52
N THR A 85 2.29 -5.12 -2.71
CA THR A 85 0.91 -4.63 -2.49
C THR A 85 0.18 -5.31 -1.32
N VAL A 86 0.65 -6.51 -0.94
CA VAL A 86 0.05 -7.35 0.12
C VAL A 86 -0.26 -6.62 1.43
N PRO A 87 0.67 -5.85 2.04
CA PRO A 87 0.44 -5.24 3.34
C PRO A 87 -0.75 -4.29 3.36
N VAL A 88 -1.06 -3.69 2.22
CA VAL A 88 -2.07 -2.64 2.10
C VAL A 88 -3.41 -3.20 1.66
N GLY A 89 -3.39 -4.17 0.75
CA GLY A 89 -4.56 -4.92 0.36
C GLY A 89 -4.99 -4.70 -1.09
N PRO A 90 -6.13 -5.31 -1.45
CA PRO A 90 -6.49 -5.52 -2.84
C PRO A 90 -6.97 -4.24 -3.55
N GLY A 91 -7.47 -3.23 -2.84
CA GLY A 91 -7.78 -1.91 -3.41
C GLY A 91 -6.52 -1.13 -3.79
N TYR A 92 -5.47 -1.19 -2.97
CA TYR A 92 -4.16 -0.62 -3.29
C TYR A 92 -3.51 -1.31 -4.50
N HIS A 93 -3.68 -2.62 -4.61
CA HIS A 93 -3.20 -3.36 -5.78
C HIS A 93 -3.86 -2.88 -7.08
N THR A 94 -5.20 -2.74 -7.09
CA THR A 94 -5.93 -2.18 -8.24
C THR A 94 -5.47 -0.76 -8.58
N PHE A 95 -5.22 0.06 -7.56
CA PHE A 95 -4.71 1.42 -7.73
C PHE A 95 -3.35 1.41 -8.45
N ILE A 96 -2.36 0.64 -7.96
CA ILE A 96 -1.04 0.56 -8.60
C ILE A 96 -1.13 0.00 -10.01
N ALA A 97 -1.87 -1.09 -10.23
CA ALA A 97 -2.09 -1.66 -11.56
C ALA A 97 -2.68 -0.62 -12.54
N SER A 98 -3.63 0.20 -12.07
CA SER A 98 -4.25 1.25 -12.87
C SER A 98 -3.31 2.44 -13.12
N LEU A 99 -2.50 2.81 -12.13
CA LEU A 99 -1.49 3.84 -12.24
C LEU A 99 -0.47 3.48 -13.33
N LEU A 100 0.04 2.24 -13.33
CA LEU A 100 1.03 1.78 -14.31
C LEU A 100 0.46 1.69 -15.73
N ARG A 101 -0.79 1.22 -15.89
CA ARG A 101 -1.45 1.23 -17.21
C ARG A 101 -1.62 2.67 -17.74
N ARG A 102 -2.08 3.58 -16.89
CA ARG A 102 -2.23 5.01 -17.24
C ARG A 102 -0.88 5.64 -17.59
N MET A 103 0.18 5.30 -16.84
CA MET A 103 1.54 5.73 -17.14
C MET A 103 1.98 5.21 -18.52
N GLY A 104 1.70 3.94 -18.83
CA GLY A 104 1.92 3.34 -20.15
C GLY A 104 1.27 4.13 -21.28
N ASP A 105 -0.01 4.45 -21.10
CA ASP A 105 -0.80 5.18 -22.10
C ASP A 105 -0.34 6.63 -22.28
N GLU A 106 -0.10 7.36 -21.18
CA GLU A 106 0.22 8.80 -21.22
C GLU A 106 1.70 9.08 -21.54
N LEU A 107 2.59 8.14 -21.18
CA LEU A 107 4.03 8.22 -21.45
C LEU A 107 4.45 7.32 -22.63
N ASP A 108 3.54 6.71 -23.37
CA ASP A 108 3.90 5.85 -24.52
C ASP A 108 4.98 4.79 -24.14
N ILE A 109 4.75 4.13 -23.00
CA ILE A 109 5.58 3.04 -22.48
C ILE A 109 4.85 1.74 -22.78
N ALA A 110 5.43 0.92 -23.65
CA ALA A 110 4.91 -0.39 -23.99
C ALA A 110 5.33 -1.41 -22.92
N TRP A 111 4.37 -1.85 -22.09
CA TRP A 111 4.60 -2.88 -21.09
C TRP A 111 4.75 -4.27 -21.74
N SER A 112 5.75 -5.02 -21.29
CA SER A 112 5.97 -6.41 -21.69
C SER A 112 4.80 -7.27 -21.22
N PRO A 113 4.29 -8.19 -22.06
CA PRO A 113 3.17 -9.05 -21.70
C PRO A 113 3.53 -10.03 -20.59
N ALA A 114 2.54 -10.73 -20.07
CA ALA A 114 2.78 -11.76 -19.06
C ALA A 114 3.55 -12.95 -19.66
N GLU A 115 4.30 -13.66 -18.81
CA GLU A 115 4.98 -14.89 -19.21
C GLU A 115 3.96 -15.89 -19.79
N GLY A 116 4.23 -16.38 -21.02
CA GLY A 116 3.34 -17.29 -21.74
C GLY A 116 2.30 -16.65 -22.68
N GLU A 117 2.18 -15.31 -22.73
CA GLU A 117 1.30 -14.63 -23.71
C GLU A 117 1.94 -14.44 -25.10
N ASN A 118 3.26 -14.61 -25.23
CA ASN A 118 4.01 -14.46 -26.49
C ASN A 118 3.69 -15.51 -27.58
N GLY A 119 2.71 -16.40 -27.36
CA GLY A 119 2.39 -17.53 -28.24
C GLY A 119 1.04 -17.48 -28.97
N ALA A 120 0.18 -16.48 -28.77
CA ALA A 120 -1.18 -16.49 -29.33
C ALA A 120 -1.40 -15.38 -30.38
N SER A 121 -0.90 -15.59 -31.59
CA SER A 121 -1.47 -14.94 -32.78
C SER A 121 -2.88 -15.49 -33.01
N VAL A 122 -3.88 -14.91 -32.35
CA VAL A 122 -5.29 -15.17 -32.70
C VAL A 122 -5.64 -14.25 -33.85
N ALA A 123 -5.44 -14.73 -35.08
CA ALA A 123 -6.11 -14.21 -36.25
C ALA A 123 -7.62 -14.47 -36.11
N ALA A 124 -8.31 -13.59 -35.40
CA ALA A 124 -9.77 -13.59 -35.37
C ALA A 124 -10.28 -13.07 -36.72
N ALA A 125 -10.84 -13.97 -37.52
CA ALA A 125 -11.56 -13.63 -38.74
C ALA A 125 -12.73 -12.66 -38.42
N PRO A 126 -13.00 -11.65 -39.28
CA PRO A 126 -14.07 -10.70 -39.03
C PRO A 126 -15.45 -11.37 -39.22
N PRO A 127 -16.45 -11.06 -38.37
CA PRO A 127 -17.81 -11.54 -38.59
C PRO A 127 -18.49 -10.76 -39.72
N GLU A 128 -19.27 -11.46 -40.55
CA GLU A 128 -20.08 -10.88 -41.63
C GLU A 128 -21.17 -9.93 -41.12
N PRO A 129 -21.57 -8.89 -41.89
CA PRO A 129 -22.55 -7.91 -41.45
C PRO A 129 -23.97 -8.31 -41.86
N GLU A 130 -24.90 -8.35 -40.90
CA GLU A 130 -26.35 -8.42 -41.15
C GLU A 130 -27.05 -7.05 -40.91
N PRO A 131 -28.25 -6.84 -41.50
CA PRO A 131 -28.65 -5.53 -42.02
C PRO A 131 -29.36 -4.62 -40.99
N ARG A 132 -29.18 -3.31 -41.19
CA ARG A 132 -29.73 -2.24 -40.36
C ARG A 132 -31.22 -2.00 -40.64
N ALA A 133 -32.04 -1.96 -39.59
CA ALA A 133 -33.33 -1.27 -39.59
C ALA A 133 -33.23 0.07 -38.82
N ARG A 134 -33.81 1.12 -39.42
CA ARG A 134 -33.83 2.53 -38.98
C ARG A 134 -34.90 2.77 -37.91
N GLY A 135 -34.65 3.71 -36.98
CA GLY A 135 -35.73 4.36 -36.23
C GLY A 135 -35.38 5.10 -34.93
N VAL A 136 -34.81 6.31 -35.04
CA VAL A 136 -35.11 7.58 -34.31
C VAL A 136 -35.70 7.49 -32.87
N GLY A 137 -35.18 8.13 -31.81
CA GLY A 137 -34.12 9.13 -31.67
C GLY A 137 -34.09 9.81 -30.28
N ARG A 138 -33.25 10.85 -30.20
CA ARG A 138 -32.98 11.85 -29.15
C ARG A 138 -31.91 11.54 -28.08
N ALA A 139 -30.79 12.22 -28.31
CA ALA A 139 -29.62 12.40 -27.47
C ALA A 139 -29.78 13.50 -26.41
N VAL A 140 -28.98 13.39 -25.33
CA VAL A 140 -28.20 14.49 -24.75
C VAL A 140 -26.82 13.94 -24.33
N LEU A 141 -25.77 14.54 -24.91
CA LEU A 141 -24.30 14.37 -24.74
C LEU A 141 -23.82 15.05 -23.43
N SER A 142 -22.64 14.89 -22.83
CA SER A 142 -21.27 14.44 -23.19
C SER A 142 -20.45 14.43 -21.88
N ARG A 143 -19.40 13.64 -21.64
CA ARG A 143 -18.16 13.53 -22.42
C ARG A 143 -17.43 12.22 -22.02
N ALA A 144 -17.63 11.18 -22.81
CA ALA A 144 -16.83 9.96 -22.80
C ALA A 144 -16.03 9.96 -24.11
N THR A 145 -14.71 10.03 -24.02
CA THR A 145 -13.86 10.01 -25.20
C THR A 145 -13.71 8.56 -25.64
N ALA A 146 -14.19 8.28 -26.86
CA ALA A 146 -14.25 6.97 -27.46
C ALA A 146 -12.85 6.35 -27.62
N ILE A 147 -12.69 5.11 -27.15
CA ILE A 147 -11.56 4.25 -27.48
C ILE A 147 -11.76 3.81 -28.93
N SER A 148 -10.99 4.37 -29.85
CA SER A 148 -10.95 3.88 -31.24
C SER A 148 -10.30 2.50 -31.27
N LYS A 149 -11.13 1.47 -31.53
CA LYS A 149 -10.66 0.14 -31.96
C LYS A 149 -10.13 0.23 -33.39
N THR A 150 -8.86 0.60 -33.53
CA THR A 150 -8.07 0.26 -34.72
C THR A 150 -6.61 0.09 -34.29
N ALA A 151 -6.27 -1.11 -33.82
CA ALA A 151 -4.87 -1.48 -33.64
C ALA A 151 -4.25 -1.68 -35.03
N VAL A 152 -3.56 -0.65 -35.51
CA VAL A 152 -2.60 -0.83 -36.61
C VAL A 152 -1.28 -1.19 -35.94
N LEU A 153 -0.95 -2.48 -35.97
CA LEU A 153 0.39 -2.96 -35.63
C LEU A 153 1.38 -2.37 -36.64
N SER A 154 2.02 -1.25 -36.32
CA SER A 154 3.20 -0.79 -37.03
C SER A 154 4.44 -1.33 -36.31
N ARG A 155 5.24 -2.13 -37.04
CA ARG A 155 6.56 -2.58 -36.60
C ARG A 155 7.43 -1.35 -36.33
N VAL A 156 7.93 -1.19 -35.11
CA VAL A 156 8.99 -0.23 -34.77
C VAL A 156 10.28 -0.69 -35.45
N PRO A 157 10.85 0.03 -36.42
CA PRO A 157 12.12 -0.36 -37.03
C PRO A 157 13.28 0.14 -36.16
N GLY A 158 14.08 -0.80 -35.68
CA GLY A 158 15.39 -0.54 -35.06
C GLY A 158 15.57 -1.07 -33.65
N VAL A 159 14.97 -2.21 -33.32
CA VAL A 159 15.46 -3.07 -32.22
C VAL A 159 16.41 -4.06 -32.88
N SER A 160 17.67 -4.07 -32.47
CA SER A 160 18.57 -5.21 -32.71
C SER A 160 17.88 -6.46 -32.18
N GLU A 161 17.69 -7.46 -33.03
CA GLU A 161 17.13 -8.75 -32.65
C GLU A 161 17.91 -9.32 -31.43
N ASP A 162 17.15 -9.83 -30.46
CA ASP A 162 17.58 -10.66 -29.33
C ASP A 162 18.12 -10.00 -28.05
N GLU A 163 17.34 -9.07 -27.47
CA GLU A 163 17.23 -9.02 -26.00
C GLU A 163 15.74 -9.16 -25.68
N GLU A 164 15.26 -10.39 -25.46
CA GLU A 164 13.89 -10.62 -25.01
C GLU A 164 13.70 -9.81 -23.70
N LEU A 165 12.79 -8.84 -23.75
CA LEU A 165 12.41 -8.11 -22.55
C LEU A 165 11.90 -9.13 -21.53
N GLU A 166 12.38 -9.03 -20.30
CA GLU A 166 11.84 -9.84 -19.21
C GLU A 166 10.33 -9.59 -19.12
N PRO A 167 9.52 -10.65 -19.02
CA PRO A 167 8.07 -10.50 -18.98
C PRO A 167 7.65 -9.72 -17.74
N SER A 168 6.59 -8.91 -17.88
CA SER A 168 5.96 -8.35 -16.69
C SER A 168 5.31 -9.49 -15.89
N SER A 169 5.25 -9.35 -14.58
CA SER A 169 4.64 -10.31 -13.66
C SER A 169 3.72 -9.61 -12.68
N ASP A 170 2.49 -10.11 -12.58
CA ASP A 170 1.58 -9.83 -11.48
C ASP A 170 0.91 -11.15 -11.08
N PRO A 171 1.23 -11.73 -9.91
CA PRO A 171 0.65 -13.00 -9.46
C PRO A 171 -0.88 -12.99 -9.33
N THR A 172 -1.51 -11.82 -9.28
CA THR A 172 -2.97 -11.71 -9.30
C THR A 172 -3.53 -11.67 -10.73
N GLY A 173 -2.75 -11.17 -11.70
CA GLY A 173 -3.16 -10.92 -13.08
C GLY A 173 -3.86 -9.58 -13.33
N THR A 174 -4.15 -8.80 -12.27
CA THR A 174 -4.90 -7.53 -12.35
C THR A 174 -4.20 -6.47 -13.19
N PHE A 175 -2.87 -6.44 -13.22
CA PHE A 175 -2.09 -5.53 -14.05
C PHE A 175 -2.43 -5.67 -15.54
N PHE A 176 -2.65 -6.90 -16.01
CA PHE A 176 -2.98 -7.19 -17.40
C PHE A 176 -4.49 -7.13 -17.67
N THR A 177 -5.31 -7.67 -16.75
CA THR A 177 -6.75 -7.80 -16.97
C THR A 177 -7.52 -6.54 -16.61
N GLY A 178 -6.99 -5.70 -15.72
CA GLY A 178 -7.69 -4.59 -15.08
C GLY A 178 -8.86 -5.05 -14.19
N ASN A 179 -9.02 -6.35 -13.93
CA ASN A 179 -10.18 -6.90 -13.25
C ASN A 179 -9.98 -6.97 -11.73
N ARG A 180 -10.77 -6.18 -11.00
CA ARG A 180 -10.75 -6.11 -9.54
C ARG A 180 -10.83 -7.48 -8.86
N ALA A 181 -11.64 -8.39 -9.38
CA ALA A 181 -11.86 -9.70 -8.77
C ALA A 181 -10.57 -10.55 -8.75
N ASP A 182 -9.63 -10.29 -9.65
CA ASP A 182 -8.37 -11.02 -9.75
C ASP A 182 -7.45 -10.65 -8.56
N ALA A 183 -7.33 -9.34 -8.26
CA ALA A 183 -6.65 -8.83 -7.08
C ALA A 183 -7.23 -9.41 -5.78
N GLU A 184 -8.56 -9.48 -5.64
CA GLU A 184 -9.20 -10.04 -4.44
C GLU A 184 -8.88 -11.52 -4.25
N ARG A 185 -8.98 -12.32 -5.32
CA ARG A 185 -8.67 -13.75 -5.25
C ARG A 185 -7.21 -13.97 -4.87
N GLY A 186 -6.28 -13.22 -5.47
CA GLY A 186 -4.86 -13.29 -5.13
C GLY A 186 -4.59 -12.95 -3.66
N HIS A 187 -5.15 -11.84 -3.17
CA HIS A 187 -4.97 -11.39 -1.79
C HIS A 187 -5.58 -12.36 -0.77
N LEU A 188 -6.76 -12.92 -1.05
CA LEU A 188 -7.36 -13.95 -0.20
C LEU A 188 -6.55 -15.25 -0.20
N GLY A 189 -5.96 -15.64 -1.33
CA GLY A 189 -5.04 -16.78 -1.43
C GLY A 189 -3.78 -16.58 -0.58
N TRP A 190 -3.19 -15.38 -0.63
CA TRP A 190 -2.10 -14.99 0.25
C TRP A 190 -2.49 -15.03 1.72
N LEU A 191 -3.63 -14.41 2.07
CA LEU A 191 -4.11 -14.32 3.45
C LEU A 191 -4.32 -15.71 4.04
N ARG A 192 -4.99 -16.60 3.32
CA ARG A 192 -5.19 -17.99 3.74
C ARG A 192 -3.85 -18.68 4.03
N SER A 193 -2.87 -18.52 3.16
CA SER A 193 -1.54 -19.13 3.33
C SER A 193 -0.81 -18.55 4.55
N GLY A 194 -0.90 -17.24 4.75
CA GLY A 194 -0.34 -16.55 5.92
C GLY A 194 -0.99 -17.00 7.24
N LEU A 195 -2.31 -17.11 7.28
CA LEU A 195 -3.05 -17.57 8.46
C LEU A 195 -2.68 -19.01 8.84
N LEU A 196 -2.53 -19.90 7.85
CA LEU A 196 -2.09 -21.28 8.10
C LEU A 196 -0.65 -21.33 8.64
N ALA A 197 0.25 -20.49 8.11
CA ALA A 197 1.61 -20.38 8.63
C ALA A 197 1.64 -19.87 10.08
N VAL A 198 0.84 -18.84 10.39
CA VAL A 198 0.67 -18.33 11.76
C VAL A 198 0.12 -19.44 12.67
N GLN A 199 -0.94 -20.15 12.27
CA GLN A 199 -1.50 -21.25 13.06
C GLN A 199 -0.48 -22.35 13.35
N ASN A 200 0.30 -22.75 12.33
CA ASN A 200 1.32 -23.78 12.48
C ASN A 200 2.42 -23.33 13.45
N ALA A 201 2.89 -22.09 13.35
CA ALA A 201 3.87 -21.53 14.27
C ALA A 201 3.31 -21.45 15.71
N ARG A 202 2.05 -21.01 15.89
CA ARG A 202 1.37 -20.98 17.19
C ARG A 202 1.31 -22.36 17.84
N ARG A 203 0.96 -23.40 17.07
CA ARG A 203 0.91 -24.80 17.56
C ARG A 203 2.28 -25.33 18.00
N GLN A 204 3.36 -24.75 17.48
CA GLN A 204 4.74 -25.07 17.86
C GLN A 204 5.26 -24.20 19.02
N GLY A 205 4.40 -23.39 19.65
CA GLY A 205 4.78 -22.49 20.74
C GLY A 205 5.36 -21.15 20.28
N GLY A 206 5.26 -20.81 19.00
CA GLY A 206 5.72 -19.54 18.45
C GLY A 206 4.96 -18.33 19.02
N THR A 207 5.70 -17.28 19.36
CA THR A 207 5.21 -15.98 19.82
C THR A 207 5.79 -14.86 18.95
N GLY A 208 5.26 -13.64 19.07
CA GLY A 208 5.74 -12.49 18.27
C GLY A 208 5.58 -12.73 16.77
N LEU A 209 4.46 -13.33 16.35
CA LEU A 209 4.18 -13.64 14.96
C LEU A 209 3.62 -12.41 14.23
N HIS A 210 4.00 -12.24 12.97
CA HIS A 210 3.65 -11.08 12.17
C HIS A 210 2.94 -11.52 10.88
N LEU A 211 1.92 -10.76 10.47
CA LEU A 211 1.20 -10.96 9.22
C LEU A 211 0.99 -9.61 8.54
N GLY A 212 1.66 -9.41 7.40
CA GLY A 212 1.52 -8.20 6.59
C GLY A 212 2.19 -6.95 7.17
N THR A 213 2.90 -7.02 8.30
CA THR A 213 3.66 -5.88 8.84
C THR A 213 4.88 -5.54 7.98
N PRO A 214 5.39 -4.29 8.03
CA PRO A 214 6.62 -3.92 7.32
C PRO A 214 7.81 -4.81 7.72
N PRO A 215 8.73 -5.10 6.79
CA PRO A 215 9.94 -5.86 7.11
C PRO A 215 10.91 -5.06 7.99
N GLY A 216 11.80 -5.77 8.69
CA GLY A 216 12.90 -5.17 9.45
C GLY A 216 12.53 -4.57 10.81
N VAL A 217 11.27 -4.67 11.25
CA VAL A 217 10.86 -4.35 12.62
C VAL A 217 9.97 -5.46 13.16
N ARG A 218 10.29 -5.98 14.34
CA ARG A 218 9.42 -6.88 15.11
C ARG A 218 8.85 -6.13 16.30
N TYR A 219 7.56 -6.31 16.53
CA TYR A 219 6.83 -5.59 17.55
C TYR A 219 6.60 -6.48 18.76
N MET A 220 6.68 -5.91 19.95
CA MET A 220 6.15 -6.53 21.15
C MET A 220 4.65 -6.23 21.24
N PHE A 221 3.82 -7.26 21.35
CA PHE A 221 2.37 -7.12 21.44
C PHE A 221 1.77 -8.29 22.22
N ASP A 222 0.56 -8.07 22.73
CA ASP A 222 -0.26 -9.12 23.32
C ASP A 222 -1.23 -9.61 22.24
N GLY A 223 -1.29 -10.92 22.01
CA GLY A 223 -2.15 -11.52 21.00
C GLY A 223 -1.51 -12.69 20.26
N ALA A 224 -2.23 -13.21 19.28
CA ALA A 224 -1.79 -14.29 18.42
C ALA A 224 -0.87 -13.80 17.29
N VAL A 225 -1.16 -12.64 16.69
CA VAL A 225 -0.43 -12.11 15.54
C VAL A 225 -0.50 -10.58 15.46
N ALA A 226 0.61 -9.94 15.09
CA ALA A 226 0.67 -8.52 14.75
C ALA A 226 0.30 -8.30 13.29
N THR A 227 -0.53 -7.28 13.03
CA THR A 227 -0.85 -6.77 11.69
C THR A 227 -0.53 -5.29 11.57
N VAL A 228 -0.58 -4.73 10.36
CA VAL A 228 -0.43 -3.29 10.12
C VAL A 228 -1.51 -2.45 10.81
N LEU A 229 -2.67 -3.03 11.10
CA LEU A 229 -3.79 -2.40 11.80
C LEU A 229 -3.92 -2.90 13.26
N GLY A 230 -2.80 -3.29 13.86
CA GLY A 230 -2.74 -3.70 15.26
C GLY A 230 -2.77 -5.21 15.48
N PRO A 231 -2.60 -5.65 16.74
CA PRO A 231 -2.58 -7.06 17.08
C PRO A 231 -3.96 -7.69 16.90
N ARG A 232 -3.95 -9.01 16.74
CA ARG A 232 -5.14 -9.87 16.70
C ARG A 232 -4.98 -10.99 17.70
N ASP A 233 -6.07 -11.32 18.39
CA ASP A 233 -6.10 -12.39 19.39
C ASP A 233 -6.34 -13.77 18.76
N ASP A 234 -6.30 -14.82 19.59
CA ASP A 234 -6.53 -16.19 19.13
C ASP A 234 -7.97 -16.39 18.62
N ALA A 235 -8.95 -15.69 19.20
CA ALA A 235 -10.34 -15.78 18.77
C ALA A 235 -10.55 -15.19 17.36
N TRP A 236 -9.89 -14.09 17.03
CA TRP A 236 -9.85 -13.54 15.69
C TRP A 236 -9.16 -14.52 14.73
N LEU A 237 -8.02 -15.11 15.13
CA LEU A 237 -7.29 -16.06 14.29
C LEU A 237 -8.15 -17.29 13.93
N GLU A 238 -8.89 -17.82 14.90
CA GLU A 238 -9.82 -18.94 14.68
C GLU A 238 -10.90 -18.58 13.66
N ARG A 239 -11.54 -17.41 13.80
CA ARG A 239 -12.55 -16.91 12.84
C ARG A 239 -11.96 -16.70 11.44
N ALA A 240 -10.77 -16.12 11.37
CA ALA A 240 -10.06 -15.85 10.12
C ALA A 240 -9.69 -17.15 9.37
N LEU A 241 -9.34 -18.21 10.09
CA LEU A 241 -9.05 -19.52 9.50
C LEU A 241 -10.31 -20.23 8.99
N ALA A 242 -11.45 -20.02 9.67
CA ALA A 242 -12.74 -20.55 9.24
C ALA A 242 -13.27 -19.84 7.98
N ASP A 243 -13.13 -18.52 7.92
CA ASP A 243 -13.47 -17.70 6.75
C ASP A 243 -12.45 -16.55 6.54
N PRO A 244 -11.47 -16.72 5.63
CA PRO A 244 -10.49 -15.67 5.33
C PRO A 244 -11.10 -14.36 4.83
N ARG A 245 -12.33 -14.36 4.28
CA ARG A 245 -12.98 -13.12 3.85
C ARG A 245 -13.38 -12.24 5.03
N ALA A 246 -13.75 -12.85 6.16
CA ALA A 246 -14.07 -12.13 7.39
C ALA A 246 -12.85 -11.44 8.00
N ALA A 247 -11.64 -11.81 7.56
CA ALA A 247 -10.36 -11.26 7.99
C ALA A 247 -9.81 -10.16 7.05
N SER A 248 -10.63 -9.61 6.16
CA SER A 248 -10.23 -8.48 5.31
C SER A 248 -9.93 -7.21 6.10
N ASP A 249 -10.30 -7.17 7.38
CA ASP A 249 -10.07 -6.08 8.33
C ASP A 249 -8.59 -5.88 8.70
N ILE A 250 -7.68 -6.73 8.22
CA ILE A 250 -6.23 -6.53 8.36
C ILE A 250 -5.68 -5.53 7.34
N TRP A 251 -6.40 -5.30 6.23
CA TRP A 251 -5.92 -4.50 5.12
C TRP A 251 -6.39 -3.06 5.24
N PRO A 252 -5.46 -2.09 5.17
CA PRO A 252 -5.80 -0.69 5.15
C PRO A 252 -6.71 -0.28 3.99
N TRP A 253 -6.52 -0.85 2.81
CA TRP A 253 -7.19 -0.45 1.58
C TRP A 253 -7.79 -1.65 0.82
N VAL A 254 -9.08 -1.88 1.07
CA VAL A 254 -9.83 -3.00 0.47
C VAL A 254 -10.67 -2.56 -0.73
N ALA A 255 -11.45 -1.49 -0.60
CA ALA A 255 -12.28 -0.96 -1.69
C ALA A 255 -11.43 -0.21 -2.71
N ASP A 256 -11.90 -0.06 -3.96
CA ASP A 256 -11.18 0.79 -4.94
C ASP A 256 -11.31 2.28 -4.61
N ALA A 257 -12.38 2.65 -3.89
CA ALA A 257 -12.58 4.01 -3.42
C ALA A 257 -11.68 4.33 -2.22
N MET A 258 -11.15 5.55 -2.20
CA MET A 258 -10.54 6.16 -1.02
C MET A 258 -11.64 6.73 -0.11
N ASP A 259 -12.42 5.85 0.49
CA ASP A 259 -13.54 6.23 1.36
C ASP A 259 -13.10 6.58 2.80
N ALA A 260 -14.07 6.91 3.66
CA ALA A 260 -13.83 7.22 5.06
C ALA A 260 -13.06 6.10 5.79
N ARG A 261 -13.34 4.84 5.44
CA ARG A 261 -12.71 3.66 6.03
C ARG A 261 -11.26 3.51 5.59
N TYR A 262 -10.95 3.73 4.30
CA TYR A 262 -9.58 3.82 3.82
C TYR A 262 -8.79 4.87 4.59
N HIS A 263 -9.32 6.09 4.72
CA HIS A 263 -8.63 7.16 5.43
C HIS A 263 -8.44 6.84 6.92
N LEU A 264 -9.47 6.31 7.60
CA LEU A 264 -9.33 5.84 8.98
C LEU A 264 -8.23 4.79 9.10
N ASN A 265 -8.25 3.74 8.27
CA ASN A 265 -7.28 2.67 8.34
C ASN A 265 -5.86 3.13 8.00
N ARG A 266 -5.70 4.08 7.08
CA ARG A 266 -4.41 4.72 6.79
C ARG A 266 -3.87 5.45 8.01
N ALA A 267 -4.71 6.18 8.75
CA ALA A 267 -4.32 6.82 10.00
C ALA A 267 -3.96 5.79 11.08
N LEU A 268 -4.74 4.70 11.19
CA LEU A 268 -4.45 3.61 12.12
C LEU A 268 -3.12 2.91 11.81
N ALA A 269 -2.78 2.71 10.54
CA ALA A 269 -1.49 2.14 10.15
C ALA A 269 -0.32 3.00 10.68
N LEU A 270 -0.41 4.32 10.56
CA LEU A 270 0.62 5.22 11.09
C LEU A 270 0.67 5.20 12.62
N LEU A 271 -0.50 5.25 13.27
CA LEU A 271 -0.59 5.21 14.73
C LEU A 271 0.01 3.93 15.31
N TRP A 272 -0.21 2.78 14.64
CA TRP A 272 0.35 1.50 15.05
C TRP A 272 1.86 1.41 14.82
N ASN A 273 2.36 1.81 13.64
CA ASN A 273 3.71 1.46 13.20
C ASN A 273 4.73 2.62 13.31
N ASP A 274 4.29 3.87 13.18
CA ASP A 274 5.16 5.02 12.92
C ASP A 274 5.13 6.10 14.02
N VAL A 275 4.01 6.32 14.69
CA VAL A 275 3.94 7.34 15.76
C VAL A 275 4.82 6.90 16.94
N ARG A 276 5.79 7.73 17.33
CA ARG A 276 6.73 7.46 18.43
C ARG A 276 6.18 7.69 19.84
N TRP A 277 4.96 8.23 19.94
CA TRP A 277 4.25 8.52 21.20
C TRP A 277 5.04 9.41 22.18
N ARG A 278 5.81 10.33 21.60
CA ARG A 278 6.50 11.45 22.26
C ARG A 278 6.43 12.67 21.34
N PRO A 279 6.78 13.88 21.81
CA PRO A 279 6.90 15.03 20.91
C PRO A 279 7.82 14.70 19.71
N PRO A 280 7.43 15.10 18.48
CA PRO A 280 8.18 14.75 17.28
C PRO A 280 9.55 15.41 17.28
N VAL A 281 10.56 14.68 16.79
CA VAL A 281 11.92 15.19 16.57
C VAL A 281 12.16 15.27 15.07
N GLY A 282 12.29 16.50 14.57
CA GLY A 282 12.53 16.79 13.15
C GLY A 282 11.30 16.71 12.25
N ASP A 283 11.52 16.97 10.98
CA ASP A 283 10.45 17.17 10.00
C ASP A 283 9.74 15.86 9.63
N ARG A 284 10.44 14.72 9.63
CA ARG A 284 9.86 13.41 9.30
C ARG A 284 8.78 13.00 10.31
N GLU A 285 9.08 13.04 11.60
CA GLU A 285 8.12 12.68 12.65
C GLU A 285 6.97 13.71 12.76
N THR A 286 7.30 14.99 12.52
CA THR A 286 6.32 16.06 12.42
C THR A 286 5.33 15.78 11.28
N GLY A 287 5.87 15.43 10.11
CA GLY A 287 5.11 15.03 8.93
C GLY A 287 4.15 13.90 9.24
N VAL A 288 4.61 12.82 9.89
CA VAL A 288 3.77 11.68 10.30
C VAL A 288 2.57 12.10 11.17
N LEU A 289 2.78 13.00 12.14
CA LEU A 289 1.68 13.49 12.98
C LEU A 289 0.71 14.40 12.21
N ASP A 290 1.22 15.32 11.39
CA ASP A 290 0.37 16.19 10.55
C ASP A 290 -0.52 15.37 9.62
N ASP A 291 0.07 14.34 9.06
CA ASP A 291 -0.55 13.35 8.22
C ASP A 291 -1.67 12.55 8.90
N VAL A 292 -1.44 12.05 10.12
CA VAL A 292 -2.48 11.39 10.93
C VAL A 292 -3.64 12.36 11.18
N LEU A 293 -3.33 13.57 11.64
CA LEU A 293 -4.33 14.56 12.02
C LEU A 293 -5.16 15.04 10.83
N ALA A 294 -4.51 15.30 9.69
CA ALA A 294 -5.19 15.67 8.45
C ALA A 294 -6.11 14.54 7.95
N THR A 295 -5.61 13.30 7.97
CA THR A 295 -6.38 12.13 7.51
C THR A 295 -7.62 11.89 8.37
N LEU A 296 -7.49 11.91 9.70
CA LEU A 296 -8.62 11.72 10.61
C LEU A 296 -9.65 12.87 10.51
N ARG A 297 -9.18 14.12 10.40
CA ARG A 297 -10.04 15.29 10.23
C ARG A 297 -10.83 15.23 8.92
N HIS A 298 -10.21 14.73 7.85
CA HIS A 298 -10.89 14.54 6.57
C HIS A 298 -11.92 13.41 6.62
N ALA A 299 -11.58 12.30 7.26
CA ALA A 299 -12.41 11.08 7.25
C ALA A 299 -13.63 11.16 8.17
N TYR A 300 -13.51 11.82 9.33
CA TYR A 300 -14.58 11.86 10.33
C TYR A 300 -15.92 12.40 9.81
N PRO A 301 -15.98 13.53 9.07
CA PRO A 301 -17.23 14.04 8.53
C PRO A 301 -17.89 13.13 7.49
N LEU A 302 -17.11 12.27 6.80
CA LEU A 302 -17.62 11.37 5.77
C LEU A 302 -18.43 10.21 6.38
N GLU A 303 -17.97 9.67 7.51
CA GLU A 303 -18.67 8.57 8.21
C GLU A 303 -18.46 8.62 9.74
N PRO A 304 -19.20 9.49 10.46
CA PRO A 304 -19.00 9.69 11.91
C PRO A 304 -19.23 8.43 12.77
N GLY A 305 -19.93 7.42 12.25
CA GLY A 305 -20.27 6.19 12.96
C GLY A 305 -19.14 5.16 13.08
N LEU A 306 -18.01 5.39 12.41
CA LEU A 306 -16.83 4.53 12.49
C LEU A 306 -16.18 4.53 13.90
N PRO A 307 -15.35 3.51 14.24
CA PRO A 307 -14.70 3.36 15.54
C PRO A 307 -13.49 4.29 15.67
N TRP A 308 -13.73 5.58 15.81
CA TRP A 308 -12.64 6.56 15.81
C TRP A 308 -11.70 6.38 17.03
N PRO A 309 -10.37 6.46 16.83
CA PRO A 309 -9.37 6.32 17.89
C PRO A 309 -9.27 7.62 18.70
N TRP A 310 -10.31 7.97 19.45
CA TRP A 310 -10.45 9.29 20.07
C TRP A 310 -9.32 9.64 21.04
N ALA A 311 -8.87 8.66 21.84
CA ALA A 311 -7.82 8.87 22.83
C ALA A 311 -6.49 9.19 22.14
N GLU A 312 -6.15 8.42 21.11
CA GLU A 312 -4.93 8.54 20.33
C GLU A 312 -4.93 9.74 19.39
N TRP A 313 -6.07 10.06 18.80
CA TRP A 313 -6.23 11.28 18.02
C TRP A 313 -5.95 12.52 18.89
N ARG A 314 -6.53 12.55 20.11
CA ARG A 314 -6.25 13.63 21.06
C ARG A 314 -4.78 13.67 21.47
N GLU A 315 -4.17 12.53 21.76
CA GLU A 315 -2.76 12.46 22.13
C GLU A 315 -1.85 12.94 20.99
N ALA A 316 -2.08 12.47 19.75
CA ALA A 316 -1.35 12.94 18.57
C ALA A 316 -1.49 14.46 18.36
N PHE A 317 -2.68 15.02 18.58
CA PHE A 317 -2.93 16.46 18.50
C PHE A 317 -2.11 17.24 19.53
N VAL A 318 -2.03 16.74 20.76
CA VAL A 318 -1.22 17.33 21.85
C VAL A 318 0.27 17.20 21.56
N LEU A 319 0.74 16.01 21.14
CA LEU A 319 2.15 15.77 20.81
C LEU A 319 2.63 16.66 19.67
N ARG A 320 1.77 16.92 18.69
CA ARG A 320 2.08 17.82 17.57
C ARG A 320 2.20 19.28 17.99
N GLY A 321 1.63 19.66 19.15
CA GLY A 321 1.61 21.02 19.66
C GLY A 321 0.63 21.94 18.91
N GLN A 322 -0.43 21.41 18.28
CA GLN A 322 -1.42 22.23 17.59
C GLN A 322 -2.24 23.04 18.61
N ASN A 323 -2.41 24.35 18.34
CA ASN A 323 -3.21 25.24 19.17
C ASN A 323 -4.56 25.56 18.51
N ASP A 324 -5.47 24.60 18.54
CA ASP A 324 -6.87 24.75 18.12
C ASP A 324 -7.80 24.35 19.28
N PRO A 325 -8.29 25.32 20.07
CA PRO A 325 -9.17 25.05 21.20
C PRO A 325 -10.47 24.35 20.83
N ALA A 326 -11.03 24.58 19.64
CA ALA A 326 -12.28 23.97 19.21
C ALA A 326 -12.08 22.48 18.92
N THR A 327 -11.04 22.14 18.16
CA THR A 327 -10.65 20.73 17.92
C THR A 327 -10.31 20.03 19.24
N PHE A 328 -9.56 20.69 20.13
CA PHE A 328 -9.21 20.12 21.43
C PHE A 328 -10.46 19.77 22.27
N GLN A 329 -11.42 20.70 22.36
CA GLN A 329 -12.67 20.47 23.09
C GLN A 329 -13.51 19.35 22.46
N MET A 330 -13.60 19.29 21.14
CA MET A 330 -14.27 18.18 20.43
C MET A 330 -13.65 16.84 20.81
N LEU A 331 -12.33 16.71 20.70
CA LEU A 331 -11.61 15.47 21.00
C LEU A 331 -11.71 15.09 22.48
N GLN A 332 -11.69 16.07 23.39
CA GLN A 332 -11.87 15.83 24.82
C GLN A 332 -13.26 15.26 25.13
N ARG A 333 -14.32 15.82 24.53
CA ARG A 333 -15.69 15.33 24.70
C ARG A 333 -15.85 13.92 24.14
N ALA A 334 -15.38 13.69 22.91
CA ALA A 334 -15.48 12.39 22.25
C ALA A 334 -14.73 11.30 23.03
N THR A 335 -13.52 11.59 23.53
CA THR A 335 -12.76 10.66 24.38
C THR A 335 -13.51 10.32 25.66
N THR A 336 -14.16 11.31 26.29
CA THR A 336 -14.91 11.10 27.52
C THR A 336 -16.15 10.25 27.27
N GLN A 337 -16.88 10.52 26.18
CA GLN A 337 -18.05 9.73 25.79
C GLN A 337 -17.68 8.28 25.43
N ALA A 338 -16.58 8.07 24.71
CA ALA A 338 -16.10 6.74 24.34
C ALA A 338 -15.78 5.89 25.59
N ARG A 339 -15.16 6.48 26.62
CA ARG A 339 -14.88 5.78 27.89
C ARG A 339 -16.13 5.39 28.69
N LEU A 340 -17.24 6.09 28.47
CA LEU A 340 -18.52 5.82 29.14
C LEU A 340 -19.37 4.79 28.39
N ARG A 341 -19.05 4.47 27.13
CA ARG A 341 -19.76 3.46 26.36
C ARG A 341 -19.35 2.07 26.90
N PRO A 342 -20.30 1.21 27.32
CA PRO A 342 -19.97 -0.17 27.69
C PRO A 342 -19.36 -0.90 26.47
N PRO A 343 -18.45 -1.88 26.68
CA PRO A 343 -17.90 -2.66 25.57
C PRO A 343 -19.06 -3.28 24.79
N GLU A 344 -19.05 -3.11 23.47
CA GLU A 344 -20.05 -3.77 22.63
C GLU A 344 -19.89 -5.29 22.78
N PRO A 345 -20.98 -6.06 22.92
CA PRO A 345 -20.87 -7.50 22.92
C PRO A 345 -20.19 -7.94 21.60
N PRO A 346 -19.32 -8.97 21.64
CA PRO A 346 -18.64 -9.43 20.44
C PRO A 346 -19.68 -9.72 19.35
N PRO A 347 -19.42 -9.33 18.08
CA PRO A 347 -20.32 -9.61 16.99
C PRO A 347 -20.59 -11.12 16.92
N GLY A 348 -21.83 -11.51 17.19
CA GLY A 348 -22.24 -12.91 17.33
C GLY A 348 -23.34 -13.19 18.36
N VAL A 349 -23.64 -12.25 19.26
CA VAL A 349 -24.78 -12.37 20.20
C VAL A 349 -25.94 -11.48 19.74
N ALA A 350 -26.44 -11.70 18.53
CA ALA A 350 -27.74 -11.17 18.10
C ALA A 350 -28.77 -12.31 18.15
N LEU A 351 -29.89 -12.04 18.82
CA LEU A 351 -31.07 -12.92 18.90
C LEU A 351 -31.42 -13.51 17.53
N LEU A 352 -31.75 -14.80 17.54
CA LEU A 352 -32.38 -15.57 16.47
C LEU A 352 -33.24 -14.71 15.52
N GLY A 353 -32.83 -14.56 14.25
CA GLY A 353 -33.74 -14.14 13.18
C GLY A 353 -33.25 -13.15 12.13
N GLN A 354 -32.00 -12.68 12.15
CA GLN A 354 -31.48 -11.79 11.10
C GLN A 354 -30.17 -12.32 10.51
N SER A 355 -30.15 -12.53 9.19
CA SER A 355 -28.93 -12.86 8.45
C SER A 355 -27.91 -11.73 8.61
N PRO A 356 -26.63 -12.02 8.93
CA PRO A 356 -25.62 -10.98 9.01
C PRO A 356 -25.30 -10.47 7.60
N LEU A 357 -25.31 -9.14 7.44
CA LEU A 357 -24.56 -8.48 6.38
C LEU A 357 -23.07 -8.81 6.55
N PRO A 358 -22.27 -8.89 5.47
CA PRO A 358 -20.82 -9.05 5.57
C PRO A 358 -20.20 -7.75 6.11
N GLY A 359 -20.26 -7.58 7.43
CA GLY A 359 -19.70 -6.46 8.18
C GLY A 359 -18.45 -6.90 8.91
N GLY A 360 -17.32 -6.25 8.62
CA GLY A 360 -16.00 -6.57 9.15
C GLY A 360 -15.97 -6.65 10.66
N SER A 361 -15.26 -7.67 11.17
CA SER A 361 -14.83 -7.76 12.57
C SER A 361 -13.87 -6.60 12.83
N GLN A 362 -14.44 -5.46 13.15
CA GLN A 362 -13.72 -4.27 13.59
C GLN A 362 -12.90 -4.63 14.83
N VAL A 363 -11.64 -4.22 14.85
CA VAL A 363 -10.86 -4.17 16.10
C VAL A 363 -11.74 -3.49 17.12
N ASP A 364 -11.95 -4.11 18.27
CA ASP A 364 -12.55 -3.44 19.40
C ASP A 364 -11.44 -2.61 20.07
N PRO A 365 -11.34 -1.28 19.83
CA PRO A 365 -10.42 -0.44 20.59
C PRO A 365 -10.78 -0.43 22.09
N ALA A 366 -11.94 -0.96 22.50
CA ALA A 366 -12.33 -1.09 23.90
C ALA A 366 -11.74 -2.33 24.60
N ALA A 367 -11.06 -3.24 23.90
CA ALA A 367 -10.29 -4.33 24.50
C ALA A 367 -8.93 -3.84 25.08
N GLY A 368 -8.99 -2.82 25.93
CA GLY A 368 -8.02 -2.58 27.02
C GLY A 368 -6.60 -2.08 26.69
N GLY A 369 -6.26 -1.77 25.43
CA GLY A 369 -4.92 -1.27 25.06
C GLY A 369 -4.95 0.04 24.26
N LEU A 370 -4.00 0.94 24.53
CA LEU A 370 -3.76 2.10 23.67
C LEU A 370 -3.16 1.63 22.33
N ILE A 371 -3.59 2.24 21.21
CA ILE A 371 -3.02 1.99 19.88
C ILE A 371 -1.56 2.42 19.84
N GLY A 372 -0.69 1.61 19.24
CA GLY A 372 0.71 1.94 18.95
C GLY A 372 1.71 0.89 19.42
N TYR A 373 2.36 0.18 18.48
CA TYR A 373 3.42 -0.78 18.82
C TYR A 373 4.65 -0.09 19.42
N ARG A 374 4.95 1.12 18.94
CA ARG A 374 6.07 1.97 19.40
C ARG A 374 5.92 2.47 20.85
N ARG A 375 4.78 2.19 21.51
CA ARG A 375 4.63 2.40 22.97
C ARG A 375 5.40 1.37 23.79
N ARG A 376 5.81 0.26 23.17
CA ARG A 376 6.62 -0.79 23.77
C ARG A 376 8.00 -0.84 23.07
N PRO A 377 9.00 -1.51 23.66
CA PRO A 377 10.23 -1.80 22.93
C PRO A 377 9.95 -2.52 21.61
N VAL A 378 10.82 -2.31 20.62
CA VAL A 378 10.77 -2.93 19.31
C VAL A 378 12.10 -3.61 19.03
N THR A 379 12.08 -4.72 18.30
CA THR A 379 13.29 -5.37 17.80
C THR A 379 13.53 -4.91 16.38
N ILE A 380 14.63 -4.20 16.16
CA ILE A 380 15.10 -3.83 14.83
C ILE A 380 15.86 -5.00 14.25
N VAL A 381 15.55 -5.39 13.01
CA VAL A 381 16.30 -6.41 12.27
C VAL A 381 16.90 -5.77 11.02
N HIS A 382 18.22 -5.84 10.89
CA HIS A 382 18.97 -5.27 9.76
C HIS A 382 20.19 -6.14 9.46
N GLU A 383 20.32 -6.61 8.22
CA GLU A 383 21.52 -7.33 7.75
C GLU A 383 21.97 -8.49 8.66
N GLY A 384 20.99 -9.31 9.08
CA GLY A 384 21.23 -10.46 9.96
C GLY A 384 21.35 -10.13 11.46
N TRP A 385 21.50 -8.85 11.82
CA TRP A 385 21.52 -8.38 13.20
C TRP A 385 20.11 -8.14 13.72
N ALA A 386 19.92 -8.33 15.03
CA ALA A 386 18.70 -7.99 15.74
C ALA A 386 19.04 -7.21 17.02
N LEU A 387 18.34 -6.09 17.26
CA LEU A 387 18.56 -5.23 18.42
C LEU A 387 17.23 -4.76 19.02
N ASP A 388 17.07 -4.95 20.33
CA ASP A 388 15.93 -4.42 21.08
C ASP A 388 16.17 -2.97 21.48
N LEU A 389 15.26 -2.09 21.10
CA LEU A 389 15.32 -0.66 21.38
C LEU A 389 13.99 -0.15 21.96
N PRO A 390 14.01 0.90 22.79
CA PRO A 390 12.80 1.63 23.12
C PRO A 390 12.07 2.09 21.84
N GLY A 391 10.75 1.92 21.80
CA GLY A 391 9.94 2.32 20.63
C GLY A 391 9.94 3.84 20.37
N SER A 392 10.50 4.64 21.29
CA SER A 392 10.72 6.09 21.15
C SER A 392 11.85 6.46 20.18
N PHE A 393 12.73 5.52 19.79
CA PHE A 393 13.83 5.82 18.87
C PHE A 393 13.31 6.30 17.52
N SER A 394 13.81 7.45 17.06
CA SER A 394 13.68 7.84 15.66
C SER A 394 14.44 6.82 14.80
N GLU A 395 14.10 6.70 13.52
CA GLU A 395 14.80 5.76 12.64
C GLU A 395 15.08 6.39 11.28
N GLU A 396 16.28 6.11 10.78
CA GLU A 396 16.69 6.31 9.40
C GLU A 396 17.24 4.97 8.92
N ARG A 397 16.84 4.54 7.72
CA ARG A 397 17.27 3.26 7.13
C ARG A 397 17.62 3.45 5.67
N THR A 398 18.80 2.98 5.30
CA THR A 398 19.27 2.80 3.93
C THR A 398 19.42 1.29 3.67
N ALA A 399 19.85 0.91 2.46
CA ALA A 399 20.17 -0.48 2.17
C ALA A 399 21.32 -1.01 3.06
N GLU A 400 22.30 -0.16 3.34
CA GLU A 400 23.53 -0.55 4.03
C GLU A 400 23.44 -0.32 5.54
N GLU A 401 22.73 0.71 5.98
CA GLU A 401 22.74 1.17 7.36
C GLU A 401 21.33 1.36 7.91
N TRP A 402 21.17 1.01 9.18
CA TRP A 402 20.08 1.48 10.01
C TRP A 402 20.66 2.34 11.13
N SER A 403 20.10 3.53 11.36
CA SER A 403 20.44 4.37 12.50
C SER A 403 19.21 4.79 13.28
N GLY A 404 19.36 4.96 14.59
CA GLY A 404 18.28 5.43 15.46
C GLY A 404 18.77 6.33 16.57
N ARG A 405 17.97 7.37 16.87
CA ARG A 405 18.32 8.41 17.84
C ARG A 405 17.21 8.58 18.87
N ASP A 406 17.59 8.77 20.14
CA ASP A 406 16.66 9.11 21.21
C ASP A 406 17.38 9.75 22.40
N ALA A 407 16.91 10.92 22.83
CA ALA A 407 17.41 11.61 24.02
C ALA A 407 18.96 11.74 24.08
N GLY A 408 19.59 12.07 22.95
CA GLY A 408 21.06 12.22 22.85
C GLY A 408 21.84 10.91 22.71
N ARG A 409 21.16 9.77 22.59
CA ARG A 409 21.76 8.48 22.23
C ARG A 409 21.58 8.25 20.74
N GLU A 410 22.60 7.69 20.10
CA GLU A 410 22.58 7.26 18.71
C GLU A 410 23.10 5.83 18.62
N VAL A 411 22.43 5.02 17.80
CA VAL A 411 22.80 3.63 17.51
C VAL A 411 22.81 3.46 16.01
N THR A 412 23.87 2.87 15.48
CA THR A 412 24.03 2.52 14.06
C THR A 412 24.26 1.01 13.94
N LEU A 413 23.54 0.39 13.00
CA LEU A 413 23.74 -0.98 12.52
C LEU A 413 24.11 -0.90 11.03
N ALA A 414 25.34 -1.27 10.66
CA ALA A 414 25.79 -1.26 9.27
C ALA A 414 26.12 -2.68 8.79
N ALA A 415 25.70 -3.02 7.58
CA ALA A 415 26.27 -4.14 6.84
C ALA A 415 27.73 -3.78 6.52
N THR A 416 28.66 -4.40 7.22
CA THR A 416 30.07 -4.38 6.81
C THR A 416 30.45 -5.81 6.43
N GLU A 417 30.86 -6.01 5.17
CA GLU A 417 31.67 -7.18 4.85
C GLU A 417 32.95 -7.07 5.67
N THR A 418 33.08 -7.92 6.68
CA THR A 418 34.35 -8.06 7.38
C THR A 418 35.28 -8.80 6.44
N ALA A 419 36.27 -8.09 5.89
CA ALA A 419 37.29 -8.67 5.02
C ALA A 419 37.86 -9.95 5.67
N SER A 420 37.78 -11.06 4.93
CA SER A 420 38.33 -12.37 5.32
C SER A 420 39.85 -12.40 5.17
#